data_AF-A0A2N2P020-F1
#
_entry.id   AF-A0A2N2P020-F1
#
_cell.length_a   1.000
_cell.length_b   1.000
_cell.length_c   1.000
_cell.angle_alpha   90.00
_cell.angle_beta   90.00
_cell.angle_gamma   90.00
#
_symmetry.space_group_name_H-M   'P 1'
#
loop_
_entity.id
_entity.type
_entity.pdbx_description
1 polymer ?
#
loop_
_entity_poly.entity_id
_entity_poly.type
_entity_poly.pdbx_seq_one_letter_code
_entity_poly.pdbx_strand_id
1 'polypeptide(L)'
;MKKPQGLIIAIIVAVIVITVGAFLVKKPVSQSNTAFLEKYGLNGLSVEEIVQKLDSSTSDASGLRASITSDYLILSDASDEVRVALPKDKFYLSFAPYLSQTHPCGTHSLTSCQGELVNQQIHTVITDKAGKEIVNSDMTTMANGFVGVWLPRNIDGFVSVSYDGKVAQAPISTYAGSNTCLTTALQLN
;
A
#
# COMPACT_ATOMS: atom_id res chain seq x y z
N MET A 1 87.92 8.25 -14.89
CA MET A 1 87.82 8.90 -16.22
C MET A 1 86.41 8.69 -16.78
N LYS A 2 85.82 9.77 -17.30
CA LYS A 2 84.63 9.88 -18.18
C LYS A 2 83.24 9.48 -17.64
N LYS A 3 82.59 10.55 -17.16
CA LYS A 3 81.20 11.05 -17.29
C LYS A 3 80.06 10.20 -17.92
N PRO A 4 78.80 10.53 -17.54
CA PRO A 4 77.62 9.69 -17.62
C PRO A 4 76.80 9.93 -18.89
N GLN A 5 75.82 9.06 -19.16
CA GLN A 5 74.73 9.36 -20.08
C GLN A 5 73.41 9.08 -19.37
N GLY A 6 72.68 10.15 -19.10
CA GLY A 6 71.30 10.09 -18.64
C GLY A 6 70.39 9.62 -19.76
N LEU A 7 69.35 8.89 -19.39
CA LEU A 7 68.19 8.66 -20.23
C LEU A 7 66.96 9.26 -19.55
N ILE A 8 66.25 10.03 -20.38
CA ILE A 8 65.12 10.89 -20.09
C ILE A 8 63.82 10.06 -20.20
N ILE A 9 62.97 10.21 -19.18
CA ILE A 9 61.49 10.27 -19.17
C ILE A 9 60.68 9.20 -19.92
N ALA A 10 59.82 8.49 -19.17
CA ALA A 10 58.39 8.35 -19.48
C ALA A 10 57.61 8.00 -18.21
N ILE A 11 56.96 9.01 -17.62
CA ILE A 11 55.97 8.84 -16.55
C ILE A 11 54.67 8.38 -17.21
N ILE A 12 54.21 7.16 -16.93
CA ILE A 12 52.85 6.73 -17.24
C ILE A 12 52.05 6.85 -15.95
N VAL A 13 51.37 7.97 -15.74
CA VAL A 13 50.31 8.08 -14.72
C VAL A 13 49.06 7.45 -15.31
N ALA A 14 48.76 6.21 -14.91
CA ALA A 14 47.47 5.60 -15.16
C ALA A 14 46.42 6.26 -14.25
N VAL A 15 45.66 7.22 -14.78
CA VAL A 15 44.49 7.77 -14.11
C VAL A 15 43.36 6.76 -14.24
N ILE A 16 43.19 5.90 -13.24
CA ILE A 16 42.01 5.05 -13.11
C ILE A 16 40.89 5.92 -12.52
N VAL A 17 40.02 6.44 -13.40
CA VAL A 17 38.77 7.09 -12.98
C VAL A 17 37.81 5.97 -12.56
N ILE A 18 37.81 5.63 -11.26
CA ILE A 18 36.76 4.78 -10.68
C ILE A 18 35.54 5.68 -10.50
N THR A 19 34.67 5.70 -11.51
CA THR A 19 33.30 6.19 -11.35
C THR A 19 32.60 5.27 -10.36
N VAL A 20 32.58 5.65 -9.08
CA VAL A 20 31.70 5.02 -8.09
C VAL A 20 30.28 5.46 -8.42
N GLY A 21 29.66 4.73 -9.35
CA GLY A 21 28.23 4.81 -9.56
C GLY A 21 27.54 4.45 -8.25
N ALA A 22 26.64 5.31 -7.79
CA ALA A 22 25.74 5.02 -6.69
C ALA A 22 24.86 3.83 -7.08
N PHE A 23 25.35 2.62 -6.80
CA PHE A 23 24.60 1.39 -6.95
C PHE A 23 23.54 1.42 -5.85
N LEU A 24 22.34 1.90 -6.21
CA LEU A 24 21.13 1.69 -5.41
C LEU A 24 20.98 0.19 -5.25
N VAL A 25 21.32 -0.31 -4.06
CA VAL A 25 21.16 -1.72 -3.69
C VAL A 25 19.67 -2.01 -3.67
N LYS A 26 19.12 -2.41 -4.82
CA LYS A 26 17.82 -3.10 -4.88
C LYS A 26 18.02 -4.39 -4.09
N LYS A 27 17.41 -4.47 -2.90
CA LYS A 27 17.40 -5.71 -2.11
C LYS A 27 16.94 -6.85 -3.02
N PRO A 28 17.60 -8.02 -3.02
CA PRO A 28 17.15 -9.15 -3.80
C PRO A 28 15.77 -9.55 -3.30
N VAL A 29 14.75 -9.29 -4.13
CA VAL A 29 13.45 -9.96 -3.99
C VAL A 29 13.73 -11.45 -4.15
N SER A 30 13.27 -12.28 -3.21
CA SER A 30 13.42 -13.73 -3.33
C SER A 30 12.92 -14.19 -4.70
N GLN A 31 13.69 -15.02 -5.41
CA GLN A 31 13.33 -15.53 -6.74
C GLN A 31 11.94 -16.19 -6.76
N SER A 32 11.52 -16.79 -5.63
CA SER A 32 10.17 -17.34 -5.42
C SER A 32 9.08 -16.27 -5.43
N ASN A 33 9.35 -15.09 -4.85
CA ASN A 33 8.38 -13.99 -4.79
C ASN A 33 8.17 -13.39 -6.18
N THR A 34 9.22 -13.27 -6.98
CA THR A 34 9.11 -12.78 -8.36
C THR A 34 8.24 -13.70 -9.21
N ALA A 35 8.47 -15.03 -9.16
CA ALA A 35 7.67 -16.00 -9.90
C ALA A 35 6.18 -15.96 -9.49
N PHE A 36 5.89 -15.83 -8.19
CA PHE A 36 4.53 -15.67 -7.69
C PHE A 36 3.86 -14.39 -8.24
N LEU A 37 4.55 -13.25 -8.17
CA LEU A 37 4.02 -11.99 -8.68
C LEU A 37 3.83 -12.02 -10.20
N GLU A 38 4.71 -12.68 -10.95
CA GLU A 38 4.56 -12.87 -12.40
C GLU A 38 3.33 -13.71 -12.74
N LYS A 39 3.11 -14.83 -12.03
CA LYS A 39 1.95 -15.71 -12.18
C LYS A 39 0.62 -14.95 -12.11
N TYR A 40 0.53 -13.97 -11.23
CA TYR A 40 -0.69 -13.16 -11.01
C TYR A 40 -0.66 -11.80 -11.72
N GLY A 41 0.32 -11.54 -12.59
CA GLY A 41 0.42 -10.29 -13.33
C GLY A 41 0.59 -9.05 -12.42
N LEU A 42 1.31 -9.24 -11.32
CA LEU A 42 1.64 -8.22 -10.31
C LEU A 42 3.13 -7.82 -10.35
N ASN A 43 3.97 -8.55 -11.08
CA ASN A 43 5.39 -8.24 -11.20
C ASN A 43 5.61 -6.86 -11.82
N GLY A 44 6.59 -6.13 -11.30
CA GLY A 44 6.93 -4.76 -11.74
C GLY A 44 6.02 -3.66 -11.20
N LEU A 45 4.88 -3.99 -10.57
CA LEU A 45 4.02 -3.03 -9.91
C LEU A 45 4.57 -2.64 -8.53
N SER A 46 4.38 -1.39 -8.15
CA SER A 46 4.53 -0.96 -6.76
C SER A 46 3.45 -1.58 -5.88
N VAL A 47 3.69 -1.64 -4.57
CA VAL A 47 2.69 -2.15 -3.62
C VAL A 47 1.37 -1.37 -3.66
N GLU A 48 1.42 -0.06 -3.93
CA GLU A 48 0.23 0.78 -4.07
C GLU A 48 -0.58 0.41 -5.32
N GLU A 49 0.08 0.17 -6.44
CA GLU A 49 -0.56 -0.30 -7.68
C GLU A 49 -1.13 -1.71 -7.53
N ILE A 50 -0.46 -2.61 -6.81
CA ILE A 50 -0.98 -3.95 -6.52
C ILE A 50 -2.25 -3.82 -5.67
N VAL A 51 -2.21 -3.05 -4.58
CA VAL A 51 -3.37 -2.82 -3.72
C VAL A 51 -4.53 -2.23 -4.52
N GLN A 52 -4.28 -1.19 -5.31
CA GLN A 52 -5.33 -0.58 -6.13
C GLN A 52 -5.94 -1.59 -7.10
N LYS A 53 -5.10 -2.37 -7.81
CA LYS A 53 -5.55 -3.37 -8.79
C LYS A 53 -6.40 -4.46 -8.15
N LEU A 54 -6.06 -4.89 -6.93
CA LEU A 54 -6.75 -5.98 -6.25
C LEU A 54 -8.00 -5.48 -5.53
N ASP A 55 -7.94 -4.35 -4.82
CA ASP A 55 -9.07 -3.84 -4.02
C ASP A 55 -10.21 -3.27 -4.89
N SER A 56 -9.91 -2.84 -6.13
CA SER A 56 -10.93 -2.36 -7.06
C SER A 56 -11.73 -3.49 -7.75
N SER A 57 -11.46 -4.75 -7.44
CA SER A 57 -12.00 -5.92 -8.14
C SER A 57 -12.85 -6.78 -7.20
N THR A 58 -13.93 -7.37 -7.73
CA THR A 58 -14.71 -8.42 -7.07
C THR A 58 -14.36 -9.82 -7.58
N SER A 59 -13.36 -9.94 -8.45
CA SER A 59 -13.03 -11.19 -9.13
C SER A 59 -12.06 -12.05 -8.31
N ASP A 60 -12.61 -13.08 -7.67
CA ASP A 60 -11.89 -14.18 -7.01
C ASP A 60 -11.31 -15.23 -8.00
N ALA A 61 -11.33 -14.94 -9.31
CA ALA A 61 -11.28 -15.95 -10.38
C ALA A 61 -9.95 -16.71 -10.59
N SER A 62 -8.99 -16.65 -9.66
CA SER A 62 -7.67 -17.30 -9.84
C SER A 62 -7.11 -17.95 -8.58
N GLY A 63 -7.92 -18.12 -7.53
CA GLY A 63 -7.48 -18.68 -6.24
C GLY A 63 -6.46 -17.82 -5.49
N LEU A 64 -6.19 -16.60 -5.97
CA LEU A 64 -5.38 -15.59 -5.30
C LEU A 64 -6.19 -15.01 -4.15
N ARG A 65 -5.60 -14.99 -2.97
CA ARG A 65 -6.09 -14.28 -1.80
C ARG A 65 -5.17 -13.12 -1.53
N ALA A 66 -5.75 -11.97 -1.20
CA ALA A 66 -4.98 -10.81 -0.80
C ALA A 66 -5.57 -10.17 0.45
N SER A 67 -4.71 -9.92 1.43
CA SER A 67 -5.07 -9.15 2.63
C SER A 67 -4.00 -8.14 2.94
N ILE A 68 -4.37 -7.03 3.56
CA ILE A 68 -3.44 -5.96 3.91
C ILE A 68 -3.50 -5.70 5.40
N THR A 69 -2.36 -5.85 6.06
CA THR A 69 -2.15 -5.51 7.48
C THR A 69 -1.56 -4.11 7.59
N SER A 70 -1.31 -3.65 8.83
CA SER A 70 -0.59 -2.40 9.06
C SER A 70 0.78 -2.34 8.38
N ASP A 71 1.45 -3.47 8.13
CA ASP A 71 2.87 -3.50 7.72
C ASP A 71 3.13 -4.26 6.41
N TYR A 72 2.22 -5.15 6.02
CA TYR A 72 2.39 -6.01 4.85
C TYR A 72 1.10 -6.13 4.04
N LEU A 73 1.26 -6.11 2.71
CA LEU A 73 0.37 -6.79 1.80
C LEU A 73 0.75 -8.28 1.78
N ILE A 74 -0.22 -9.15 2.08
CA ILE A 74 -0.07 -10.59 2.11
C ILE A 74 -0.84 -11.15 0.92
N LEU A 75 -0.12 -11.80 0.02
CA LEU A 75 -0.65 -12.48 -1.15
C LEU A 75 -0.46 -13.97 -0.99
N SER A 76 -1.49 -14.77 -1.21
CA SER A 76 -1.37 -16.23 -1.11
C SER A 76 -2.24 -16.95 -2.11
N ASP A 77 -1.87 -18.19 -2.42
CA ASP A 77 -2.70 -19.13 -3.16
C ASP A 77 -2.74 -20.49 -2.43
N ALA A 78 -3.02 -21.59 -3.15
CA ALA A 78 -3.07 -22.92 -2.54
C ALA A 78 -1.71 -23.48 -2.09
N SER A 79 -0.60 -22.96 -2.62
CA SER A 79 0.75 -23.51 -2.42
C SER A 79 1.70 -22.53 -1.74
N ASP A 80 1.59 -21.24 -2.08
CA ASP A 80 2.59 -20.23 -1.73
C ASP A 80 1.97 -19.02 -1.00
N GLU A 81 2.78 -18.36 -0.19
CA GLU A 81 2.47 -17.08 0.44
C GLU A 81 3.64 -16.10 0.26
N VAL A 82 3.34 -14.89 -0.19
CA VAL A 82 4.28 -13.79 -0.37
C VAL A 82 3.85 -12.60 0.48
N ARG A 83 4.81 -12.05 1.24
CA ARG A 83 4.64 -10.80 1.98
C ARG A 83 5.40 -9.66 1.31
N VAL A 84 4.68 -8.60 0.97
CA VAL A 84 5.24 -7.35 0.43
C VAL A 84 5.13 -6.28 1.51
N ALA A 85 6.26 -5.74 1.95
CA ALA A 85 6.26 -4.68 2.96
C ALA A 85 5.61 -3.40 2.41
N LEU A 86 4.76 -2.77 3.21
CA LEU A 86 4.18 -1.47 2.89
C LEU A 86 5.22 -0.34 3.02
N PRO A 87 4.98 0.84 2.41
CA PRO A 87 5.83 2.01 2.61
C PRO A 87 5.90 2.41 4.08
N LYS A 88 7.09 2.82 4.53
CA LYS A 88 7.37 3.13 5.95
C LYS A 88 6.62 4.36 6.47
N ASP A 89 6.05 5.15 5.59
CA ASP A 89 5.37 6.41 5.84
C ASP A 89 3.86 6.34 5.59
N LYS A 90 3.38 5.25 4.97
CA LYS A 90 1.97 5.08 4.58
C LYS A 90 1.29 3.91 5.27
N PHE A 91 0.04 4.11 5.63
CA PHE A 91 -0.90 3.13 6.15
C PHE A 91 -2.09 3.02 5.21
N TYR A 92 -2.57 1.82 4.92
CA TYR A 92 -3.78 1.65 4.11
C TYR A 92 -4.99 1.39 4.99
N LEU A 93 -5.98 2.28 4.91
CA LEU A 93 -7.29 2.09 5.51
C LEU A 93 -8.31 1.84 4.41
N SER A 94 -8.97 0.69 4.45
CA SER A 94 -10.15 0.41 3.64
C SER A 94 -11.39 0.42 4.52
N PHE A 95 -12.41 1.14 4.10
CA PHE A 95 -13.63 1.32 4.87
C PHE A 95 -14.88 1.18 3.99
N ALA A 96 -15.95 0.63 4.57
CA ALA A 96 -17.22 0.44 3.87
C ALA A 96 -18.37 0.94 4.75
N PRO A 97 -18.95 2.12 4.43
CA PRO A 97 -20.17 2.60 5.08
C PRO A 97 -21.37 1.75 4.68
N TYR A 98 -22.37 1.70 5.55
CA TYR A 98 -23.59 0.90 5.33
C TYR A 98 -24.83 1.56 5.93
N LEU A 99 -26.00 1.19 5.42
CA LEU A 99 -27.33 1.57 5.89
C LEU A 99 -27.96 0.44 6.72
N SER A 100 -27.97 -0.79 6.19
CA SER A 100 -28.78 -1.89 6.77
C SER A 100 -27.92 -2.99 7.36
N GLN A 101 -26.93 -3.47 6.61
CA GLN A 101 -26.15 -4.65 6.99
C GLN A 101 -24.64 -4.45 6.85
N THR A 102 -23.91 -5.07 7.77
CA THR A 102 -22.45 -5.05 7.81
C THR A 102 -21.92 -6.38 8.33
N HIS A 103 -20.61 -6.54 8.28
CA HIS A 103 -19.91 -7.64 8.94
C HIS A 103 -18.68 -7.08 9.68
N PRO A 104 -18.26 -7.72 10.78
CA PRO A 104 -17.01 -7.33 11.44
C PRO A 104 -15.82 -7.55 10.50
N CYS A 105 -14.83 -6.67 10.60
CA CYS A 105 -13.62 -6.72 9.79
C CYS A 105 -12.48 -6.04 10.55
N GLY A 106 -11.31 -6.69 10.61
CA GLY A 106 -10.11 -6.14 11.28
C GLY A 106 -8.99 -5.91 10.29
N THR A 107 -8.56 -6.98 9.61
CA THR A 107 -7.65 -6.92 8.47
C THR A 107 -8.45 -6.93 7.18
N HIS A 108 -8.20 -5.96 6.29
CA HIS A 108 -8.94 -5.86 5.04
C HIS A 108 -8.54 -6.99 4.08
N SER A 109 -9.55 -7.64 3.49
CA SER A 109 -9.39 -8.59 2.40
C SER A 109 -9.70 -7.88 1.09
N LEU A 110 -8.69 -7.75 0.23
CA LEU A 110 -8.82 -7.04 -1.03
C LEU A 110 -9.62 -7.84 -2.06
N THR A 111 -9.72 -9.16 -1.89
CA THR A 111 -10.35 -10.05 -2.89
C THR A 111 -11.70 -10.59 -2.45
N SER A 112 -12.02 -10.64 -1.16
CA SER A 112 -13.18 -11.41 -0.66
C SER A 112 -14.21 -10.64 0.17
N CYS A 113 -13.98 -9.37 0.51
CA CYS A 113 -14.94 -8.58 1.29
C CYS A 113 -15.93 -7.86 0.36
N GLN A 114 -17.20 -7.78 0.78
CA GLN A 114 -18.26 -7.09 0.03
C GLN A 114 -19.06 -6.19 0.98
N GLY A 115 -18.94 -4.88 0.76
CA GLY A 115 -19.74 -3.83 1.39
C GLY A 115 -21.12 -3.66 0.73
N GLU A 116 -22.04 -3.03 1.46
CA GLU A 116 -23.42 -2.82 1.01
C GLU A 116 -23.53 -1.74 -0.07
N LEU A 117 -22.80 -0.62 0.09
CA LEU A 117 -22.88 0.51 -0.83
C LEU A 117 -21.87 0.37 -1.97
N VAL A 118 -22.29 -0.21 -3.08
CA VAL A 118 -21.45 -0.43 -4.28
C VAL A 118 -21.61 0.69 -5.29
N ASN A 119 -20.48 1.21 -5.82
CA ASN A 119 -20.44 2.25 -6.84
C ASN A 119 -21.25 3.52 -6.46
N GLN A 120 -21.27 3.87 -5.17
CA GLN A 120 -21.96 5.03 -4.64
C GLN A 120 -20.96 6.15 -4.36
N GLN A 121 -21.33 7.38 -4.69
CA GLN A 121 -20.55 8.56 -4.28
C GLN A 121 -20.82 8.86 -2.81
N ILE A 122 -19.76 9.00 -2.02
CA ILE A 122 -19.78 9.38 -0.62
C ILE A 122 -18.85 10.58 -0.42
N HIS A 123 -19.16 11.44 0.55
CA HIS A 123 -18.22 12.47 0.98
C HIS A 123 -17.46 11.98 2.20
N THR A 124 -16.12 12.05 2.15
CA THR A 124 -15.23 11.53 3.20
C THR A 124 -14.35 12.64 3.75
N VAL A 125 -14.36 12.78 5.07
CA VAL A 125 -13.43 13.63 5.82
C VAL A 125 -12.64 12.77 6.79
N ILE A 126 -11.32 12.84 6.73
CA ILE A 126 -10.40 12.19 7.69
C ILE A 126 -9.56 13.27 8.35
N THR A 127 -9.57 13.29 9.68
CA THR A 127 -8.80 14.23 10.49
C THR A 127 -7.84 13.51 11.42
N ASP A 128 -6.75 14.16 11.78
CA ASP A 128 -5.98 13.76 12.96
C ASP A 128 -6.67 14.19 14.26
N LYS A 129 -6.14 13.75 15.40
CA LYS A 129 -6.66 14.09 16.73
C LYS A 129 -6.63 15.60 17.05
N ALA A 130 -5.83 16.39 16.35
CA ALA A 130 -5.80 17.85 16.49
C ALA A 130 -6.85 18.55 15.62
N GLY A 131 -7.62 17.80 14.82
CA GLY A 131 -8.64 18.32 13.92
C GLY A 131 -8.09 18.78 12.57
N LYS A 132 -6.82 18.50 12.25
CA LYS A 132 -6.27 18.80 10.93
C LYS A 132 -6.81 17.82 9.91
N GLU A 133 -7.36 18.34 8.82
CA GLU A 133 -7.82 17.54 7.69
C GLU A 133 -6.63 16.89 6.95
N ILE A 134 -6.74 15.58 6.75
CA ILE A 134 -5.82 14.74 5.96
C ILE A 134 -6.49 14.39 4.64
N VAL A 135 -7.79 14.09 4.68
CA VAL A 135 -8.64 13.85 3.51
C VAL A 135 -9.90 14.66 3.68
N ASN A 136 -10.33 15.32 2.61
CA ASN A 136 -11.63 15.95 2.49
C ASN A 136 -12.01 15.92 1.00
N SER A 137 -12.77 14.91 0.60
CA SER A 137 -13.07 14.65 -0.81
C SER A 137 -14.32 13.80 -0.98
N ASP A 138 -14.98 14.02 -2.11
CA ASP A 138 -15.94 13.06 -2.64
C ASP A 138 -15.17 11.86 -3.21
N MET A 139 -15.64 10.66 -2.91
CA MET A 139 -15.06 9.38 -3.31
C MET A 139 -16.17 8.44 -3.76
N THR A 140 -15.88 7.55 -4.71
CA THR A 140 -16.83 6.53 -5.15
C THR A 140 -16.42 5.20 -4.52
N THR A 141 -17.35 4.55 -3.82
CA THR A 141 -17.14 3.18 -3.34
C THR A 141 -16.90 2.25 -4.53
N MET A 142 -15.96 1.33 -4.40
CA MET A 142 -15.55 0.43 -5.48
C MET A 142 -16.60 -0.66 -5.73
N ALA A 143 -16.35 -1.55 -6.69
CA ALA A 143 -17.24 -2.67 -7.00
C ALA A 143 -17.47 -3.60 -5.79
N ASN A 144 -16.49 -3.69 -4.87
CA ASN A 144 -16.60 -4.42 -3.61
C ASN A 144 -17.29 -3.61 -2.50
N GLY A 145 -17.72 -2.37 -2.75
CA GLY A 145 -18.39 -1.50 -1.78
C GLY A 145 -17.48 -0.79 -0.76
N PHE A 146 -16.16 -0.91 -0.90
CA PHE A 146 -15.18 -0.24 -0.05
C PHE A 146 -14.62 1.03 -0.70
N VAL A 147 -14.04 1.90 0.12
CA VAL A 147 -13.12 2.95 -0.27
C VAL A 147 -11.80 2.72 0.45
N GLY A 148 -10.71 2.76 -0.31
CA GLY A 148 -9.36 2.62 0.22
C GLY A 148 -8.58 3.93 0.15
N VAL A 149 -7.91 4.29 1.25
CA VAL A 149 -7.08 5.49 1.35
C VAL A 149 -5.72 5.19 1.95
N TRP A 150 -4.69 5.84 1.40
CA TRP A 150 -3.34 5.84 1.97
C TRP A 150 -3.20 7.04 2.91
N LEU A 151 -2.94 6.76 4.19
CA LEU A 151 -2.84 7.75 5.26
C LEU A 151 -1.41 7.83 5.80
N PRO A 152 -0.99 8.95 6.40
CA PRO A 152 0.22 9.01 7.20
C PRO A 152 0.17 7.98 8.35
N ARG A 153 1.32 7.38 8.65
CA ARG A 153 1.47 6.51 9.82
C ARG A 153 1.50 7.29 11.14
N ASN A 154 1.26 6.54 12.22
CA ASN A 154 1.42 6.99 13.60
C ASN A 154 0.52 8.16 13.99
N ILE A 155 -0.73 8.11 13.54
CA ILE A 155 -1.75 9.07 13.95
C ILE A 155 -2.93 8.35 14.59
N ASP A 156 -3.56 9.05 15.53
CA ASP A 156 -4.94 8.84 15.92
C ASP A 156 -5.80 9.90 15.25
N GLY A 157 -7.04 9.55 14.91
CA GLY A 157 -7.90 10.44 14.17
C GLY A 157 -9.35 9.95 14.09
N PHE A 158 -10.11 10.57 13.19
CA PHE A 158 -11.48 10.18 12.90
C PHE A 158 -11.69 10.14 11.39
N VAL A 159 -12.51 9.18 10.95
CA VAL A 159 -13.14 9.21 9.63
C VAL A 159 -14.60 9.59 9.81
N SER A 160 -15.08 10.50 8.98
CA SER A 160 -16.48 10.87 8.85
C SER A 160 -16.90 10.63 7.40
N VAL A 161 -18.01 9.93 7.23
CA VAL A 161 -18.59 9.64 5.92
C VAL A 161 -20.00 10.19 5.89
N SER A 162 -20.38 10.89 4.82
CA SER A 162 -21.75 11.30 4.58
C SER A 162 -22.27 10.83 3.23
N TYR A 163 -23.53 10.39 3.23
CA TYR A 163 -24.24 9.87 2.07
C TYR A 163 -25.74 10.08 2.27
N ASP A 164 -26.43 10.67 1.27
CA ASP A 164 -27.89 10.86 1.31
C ASP A 164 -28.41 11.51 2.60
N GLY A 165 -27.74 12.59 3.01
CA GLY A 165 -28.05 13.36 4.22
C GLY A 165 -27.76 12.66 5.55
N LYS A 166 -27.24 11.42 5.53
CA LYS A 166 -26.87 10.63 6.70
C LYS A 166 -25.37 10.70 6.93
N VAL A 167 -24.96 10.51 8.17
CA VAL A 167 -23.55 10.61 8.57
C VAL A 167 -23.17 9.41 9.43
N ALA A 168 -21.93 8.96 9.29
CA ALA A 168 -21.29 8.04 10.21
C ALA A 168 -19.89 8.56 10.55
N GLN A 169 -19.48 8.42 11.80
CA GLN A 169 -18.14 8.79 12.25
C GLN A 169 -17.54 7.68 13.11
N ALA A 170 -16.26 7.40 12.91
CA ALA A 170 -15.54 6.40 13.67
C ALA A 170 -14.10 6.86 13.97
N PRO A 171 -13.55 6.51 15.14
CA PRO A 171 -12.13 6.72 15.43
C PRO A 171 -11.28 5.77 14.57
N ILE A 172 -10.09 6.23 14.20
CA ILE A 172 -9.09 5.45 13.48
C ILE A 172 -7.71 5.60 14.13
N SER A 173 -6.85 4.62 13.89
CA SER A 173 -5.43 4.68 14.24
C SER A 173 -4.60 4.07 13.11
N THR A 174 -3.38 4.57 12.88
CA THR A 174 -2.52 4.14 11.78
C THR A 174 -1.15 3.65 12.25
N TYR A 175 -1.10 3.05 13.45
CA TYR A 175 0.12 2.47 14.01
C TYR A 175 0.32 1.03 13.50
N ALA A 176 1.50 0.46 13.79
CA ALA A 176 1.70 -0.98 13.62
C ALA A 176 0.71 -1.76 14.51
N GLY A 177 0.06 -2.77 13.93
CA GLY A 177 -0.99 -3.55 14.57
C GLY A 177 -2.40 -2.94 14.47
N SER A 178 -2.56 -1.72 13.97
CA SER A 178 -3.89 -1.12 13.77
C SER A 178 -4.67 -1.87 12.68
N ASN A 179 -6.01 -1.94 12.87
CA ASN A 179 -6.92 -2.50 11.88
C ASN A 179 -6.89 -1.69 10.58
N THR A 180 -6.83 -2.39 9.46
CA THR A 180 -6.85 -1.80 8.10
C THR A 180 -8.24 -1.83 7.47
N CYS A 181 -9.20 -2.48 8.14
CA CYS A 181 -10.59 -2.58 7.69
C CYS A 181 -11.52 -1.90 8.70
N LEU A 182 -12.44 -1.07 8.21
CA LEU A 182 -13.41 -0.39 9.04
C LEU A 182 -14.82 -0.49 8.45
N THR A 183 -15.68 -1.21 9.14
CA THR A 183 -17.05 -1.49 8.68
C THR A 183 -18.08 -1.20 9.78
N THR A 184 -18.01 -1.91 10.91
CA THR A 184 -19.05 -1.95 11.95
C THR A 184 -19.40 -0.58 12.54
N ALA A 185 -18.45 0.35 12.62
CA ALA A 185 -18.67 1.68 13.17
C ALA A 185 -19.21 2.70 12.14
N LEU A 186 -19.39 2.31 10.88
CA LEU A 186 -19.80 3.20 9.79
C LEU A 186 -21.25 2.98 9.35
N GLN A 187 -22.16 2.79 10.32
CA GLN A 187 -23.58 2.82 10.03
C GLN A 187 -24.05 4.26 9.82
N LEU A 188 -24.56 4.55 8.63
CA LEU A 188 -25.11 5.85 8.26
C LEU A 188 -26.48 6.05 8.91
N ASN A 189 -26.62 7.09 9.72
CA ASN A 189 -27.87 7.50 10.36
C ASN A 189 -28.16 9.00 10.24
#